data_AF-A0A957Z3U7-F1
#
_entry.id   AF-A0A957Z3U7-F1
#
_cell.length_a   1.000
_cell.length_b   1.000
_cell.length_c   1.000
_cell.angle_alpha   90.00
_cell.angle_beta   90.00
_cell.angle_gamma   90.00
#
_symmetry.space_group_name_H-M   'P 1'
#
loop_
_entity.id
_entity.type
_entity.pdbx_description
1 polymer ?
#
loop_
_entity_poly.entity_id
_entity_poly.type
_entity_poly.pdbx_seq_one_letter_code
_entity_poly.pdbx_strand_id
1 'polypeptide(L)'
;SSALLAQPNLPAIMKFAAKVLLRIKPDMSVDSGLDVKSISRDPAEVERYVADPLVHGKGTPALSHFMEVTVEAVQRDAGKLTLPLLMLCGDADPLVPYEGTKTFFANAGSADKTLKIYADNYHELHNDLDREQLFADETAWLLEHC
;
A
#
# COMPACT_ATOMS: atom_id res chain seq x y z
N SER A 1 4.41 9.66 -2.65
CA SER A 1 4.40 11.04 -3.14
C SER A 1 3.54 11.88 -2.20
N SER A 2 4.05 12.98 -1.63
CA SER A 2 3.25 13.81 -0.73
C SER A 2 2.00 14.28 -1.46
N ALA A 3 0.85 14.34 -0.78
CA ALA A 3 -0.43 14.71 -1.38
C ALA A 3 -0.39 16.04 -2.16
N LEU A 4 0.55 16.93 -1.83
CA LEU A 4 0.82 18.18 -2.55
C LEU A 4 1.48 17.96 -3.94
N LEU A 5 2.41 17.02 -4.06
CA LEU A 5 3.14 16.74 -5.31
C LEU A 5 2.38 15.84 -6.29
N ALA A 6 1.41 15.07 -5.78
CA ALA A 6 0.57 14.16 -6.57
C ALA A 6 -0.54 14.88 -7.36
N GLN A 7 -0.75 16.18 -7.16
CA GLN A 7 -1.80 16.90 -7.89
C GLN A 7 -1.41 17.13 -9.36
N PRO A 8 -2.28 16.75 -10.33
CA PRO A 8 -1.95 16.75 -11.75
C PRO A 8 -1.68 18.16 -12.31
N ASN A 9 -2.28 19.20 -11.71
CA ASN A 9 -2.22 20.58 -12.20
C ASN A 9 -1.26 21.50 -11.44
N LEU A 10 -0.35 20.97 -10.62
CA LEU A 10 0.61 21.83 -9.92
C LEU A 10 1.69 22.37 -10.89
N PRO A 11 1.89 23.69 -11.00
CA PRO A 11 2.91 24.27 -11.88
C PRO A 11 4.31 23.68 -11.61
N ALA A 12 5.10 23.46 -12.66
CA ALA A 12 6.42 22.83 -12.55
C ALA A 12 7.35 23.55 -11.54
N ILE A 13 7.23 24.88 -11.45
CA ILE A 13 8.00 25.70 -10.48
C ILE A 13 7.60 25.42 -9.03
N MET A 14 6.31 25.15 -8.77
CA MET A 14 5.84 24.77 -7.43
C MET A 14 6.25 23.34 -7.08
N LYS A 15 6.24 22.41 -8.06
CA LYS A 15 6.79 21.06 -7.87
C LYS A 15 8.29 21.11 -7.54
N PHE A 16 9.04 21.98 -8.22
CA PHE A 16 10.46 22.19 -7.95
C PHE A 16 10.70 22.83 -6.58
N ALA A 17 9.98 23.90 -6.24
CA ALA A 17 10.08 24.56 -4.94
C ALA A 17 9.72 23.60 -3.80
N ALA A 18 8.67 22.78 -3.96
CA ALA A 18 8.35 21.72 -3.03
C ALA A 18 9.52 20.75 -2.91
N LYS A 19 10.05 20.17 -4.00
CA LYS A 19 11.23 19.28 -3.95
C LYS A 19 12.43 19.88 -3.24
N VAL A 20 12.70 21.18 -3.42
CA VAL A 20 13.78 21.89 -2.72
C VAL A 20 13.47 22.05 -1.23
N LEU A 21 12.24 22.44 -0.88
CA LEU A 21 11.80 22.58 0.51
C LEU A 21 11.85 21.24 1.26
N LEU A 22 11.46 20.15 0.59
CA LEU A 22 11.51 18.79 1.13
C LEU A 22 12.95 18.33 1.40
N ARG A 23 13.95 18.87 0.70
CA ARG A 23 15.38 18.60 0.98
C ARG A 23 15.93 19.39 2.17
N ILE A 24 15.32 20.54 2.48
CA ILE A 24 15.77 21.43 3.56
C ILE A 24 15.17 21.00 4.90
N LYS A 25 13.91 20.55 4.92
CA LYS A 25 13.24 20.05 6.14
C LYS A 25 12.52 18.72 5.91
N PRO A 26 13.29 17.63 5.70
CA PRO A 26 12.75 16.31 5.35
C PRO A 26 11.95 15.63 6.49
N ASP A 27 12.14 16.08 7.73
CA ASP A 27 11.53 15.58 8.96
C ASP A 27 10.22 16.29 9.36
N MET A 28 9.80 17.29 8.59
CA MET A 28 8.55 18.01 8.86
C MET A 28 7.35 17.06 8.74
N SER A 29 6.58 16.97 9.83
CA SER A 29 5.31 16.25 9.84
C SER A 29 4.25 17.03 9.08
N VAL A 30 3.60 16.38 8.12
CA VAL A 30 2.49 16.89 7.33
C VAL A 30 1.33 15.91 7.35
N ASP A 31 0.11 16.37 7.12
CA ASP A 31 -1.02 15.47 6.92
C ASP A 31 -0.79 14.60 5.67
N SER A 32 -1.02 13.29 5.81
CA SER A 32 -0.86 12.30 4.74
C SER A 32 -1.89 12.51 3.63
N GLY A 33 -3.05 13.10 3.96
CA GLY A 33 -4.18 13.26 3.05
C GLY A 33 -4.93 11.97 2.78
N LEU A 34 -4.71 10.93 3.59
CA LEU A 34 -5.41 9.65 3.49
C LEU A 34 -6.92 9.84 3.74
N ASP A 35 -7.75 9.36 2.82
CA ASP A 35 -9.18 9.21 3.08
C ASP A 35 -9.38 7.95 3.93
N VAL A 36 -9.74 8.09 5.20
CA VAL A 36 -9.85 6.95 6.12
C VAL A 36 -10.95 5.98 5.70
N LYS A 37 -11.96 6.41 4.93
CA LYS A 37 -13.02 5.52 4.42
C LYS A 37 -12.54 4.53 3.37
N SER A 38 -11.32 4.72 2.90
CA SER A 38 -10.70 3.95 1.84
C SER A 38 -10.00 2.68 2.37
N ILE A 39 -9.88 2.53 3.69
CA ILE A 39 -9.16 1.41 4.32
C ILE A 39 -9.96 0.10 4.31
N SER A 40 -11.28 0.15 4.51
CA SER A 40 -12.15 -1.02 4.63
C SER A 40 -13.57 -0.67 4.22
N ARG A 41 -14.33 -1.66 3.72
CA ARG A 41 -15.78 -1.52 3.49
C ARG A 41 -16.57 -1.56 4.79
N ASP A 42 -16.00 -2.11 5.86
CA ASP A 42 -16.66 -2.21 7.16
C ASP A 42 -16.60 -0.85 7.90
N PRO A 43 -17.73 -0.14 8.06
CA PRO A 43 -17.75 1.14 8.75
C PRO A 43 -17.34 1.02 10.22
N ALA A 44 -17.55 -0.12 10.86
CA ALA A 44 -17.14 -0.33 12.24
C ALA A 44 -15.61 -0.40 12.38
N GLU A 45 -14.91 -0.94 11.38
CA GLU A 45 -13.44 -0.94 11.35
C GLU A 45 -12.89 0.44 11.03
N VAL A 46 -13.55 1.21 10.15
CA VAL A 46 -13.22 2.62 9.92
C VAL A 46 -13.35 3.43 11.22
N GLU A 47 -14.43 3.24 11.98
CA GLU A 47 -14.63 3.89 13.28
C GLU A 47 -13.57 3.49 14.30
N ARG A 48 -13.24 2.20 14.39
CA ARG A 48 -12.15 1.69 15.26
C ARG A 48 -10.81 2.31 14.90
N TYR A 49 -10.48 2.39 13.62
CA TYR A 49 -9.25 3.02 13.13
C TYR A 49 -9.16 4.50 13.53
N VAL A 50 -10.25 5.25 13.38
CA VAL A 50 -10.31 6.67 13.77
C VAL A 50 -10.24 6.87 15.28
N ALA A 51 -10.81 5.95 16.06
CA ALA A 51 -10.84 6.03 17.51
C ALA A 51 -9.53 5.58 18.19
N ASP A 52 -8.63 4.90 17.48
CA ASP A 52 -7.37 4.41 18.04
C ASP A 52 -6.40 5.59 18.30
N PRO A 53 -5.99 5.85 19.56
CA PRO A 53 -5.09 6.94 19.90
C PRO A 53 -3.66 6.77 19.35
N LEU A 54 -3.29 5.58 18.88
CA LEU A 54 -1.99 5.30 18.26
C LEU A 54 -2.00 5.58 16.75
N VAL A 55 -3.18 5.70 16.14
CA VAL A 55 -3.32 6.01 14.73
C VAL A 55 -3.27 7.53 14.54
N HIS A 56 -2.44 7.99 13.59
CA HIS A 56 -2.38 9.38 13.20
C HIS A 56 -2.24 9.56 11.69
N GLY A 57 -2.89 10.58 11.13
CA GLY A 57 -2.82 10.92 9.71
C GLY A 57 -1.57 11.70 9.29
N LYS A 58 -0.43 11.52 9.96
CA LYS A 58 0.81 12.28 9.70
C LYS A 58 1.84 11.45 8.95
N GLY A 59 2.57 12.10 8.04
CA GLY A 59 3.73 11.54 7.34
C GLY A 59 4.80 12.61 7.12
N THR A 60 5.96 12.20 6.63
CA THR A 60 7.06 13.13 6.29
C THR A 60 7.41 13.07 4.81
N PRO A 61 7.96 14.16 4.25
CA PRO A 61 8.52 14.17 2.91
C PRO A 61 9.57 13.06 2.67
N ALA A 62 10.43 12.82 3.67
CA ALA A 62 11.42 11.75 3.61
C ALA A 62 10.78 10.39 3.45
N LEU A 63 9.75 10.08 4.24
CA LEU A 63 9.02 8.81 4.16
C LEU A 63 8.39 8.65 2.77
N SER A 64 7.73 9.68 2.26
CA SER A 64 7.13 9.65 0.93
C SER A 64 8.17 9.38 -0.18
N HIS A 65 9.33 10.03 -0.12
CA HIS A 65 10.39 9.82 -1.11
C HIS A 65 11.00 8.42 -1.00
N PHE A 66 11.20 7.94 0.22
CA PHE A 66 11.67 6.58 0.49
C PHE A 66 10.72 5.54 -0.11
N MET A 67 9.41 5.67 0.12
CA MET A 67 8.40 4.77 -0.45
C MET A 67 8.44 4.76 -1.98
N GLU A 68 8.54 5.93 -2.63
CA GLU A 68 8.59 6.04 -4.10
C GLU A 68 9.79 5.30 -4.69
N VAL A 69 11.00 5.55 -4.18
CA VAL A 69 12.23 4.86 -4.63
C VAL A 69 12.18 3.37 -4.31
N THR A 70 11.55 2.99 -3.18
CA THR A 70 11.46 1.59 -2.75
C THR A 70 10.50 0.82 -3.63
N VAL A 71 9.34 1.37 -4.01
CA VAL A 71 8.40 0.72 -4.93
C VAL A 71 9.06 0.43 -6.27
N GLU A 72 9.79 1.39 -6.84
CA GLU A 72 10.54 1.19 -8.09
C GLU A 72 11.61 0.10 -7.94
N ALA A 73 12.36 0.11 -6.84
CA ALA A 73 13.39 -0.88 -6.57
C ALA A 73 12.81 -2.29 -6.38
N VAL A 74 11.72 -2.42 -5.63
CA VAL A 74 11.02 -3.70 -5.39
C VAL A 74 10.49 -4.28 -6.69
N GLN A 75 9.88 -3.46 -7.55
CA GLN A 75 9.40 -3.92 -8.85
C GLN A 75 10.55 -4.36 -9.77
N ARG A 76 11.62 -3.56 -9.87
CA ARG A 76 12.80 -3.90 -10.67
C ARG A 76 13.46 -5.20 -10.21
N ASP A 77 13.52 -5.41 -8.90
CA ASP A 77 14.24 -6.52 -8.28
C ASP A 77 13.33 -7.73 -7.99
N ALA A 78 12.07 -7.73 -8.44
CA ALA A 78 11.09 -8.79 -8.17
C ALA A 78 11.62 -10.20 -8.47
N GLY A 79 12.38 -10.36 -9.56
CA GLY A 79 13.00 -11.64 -9.95
C GLY A 79 13.98 -12.22 -8.94
N LYS A 80 14.45 -11.44 -7.96
CA LYS A 80 15.33 -11.92 -6.88
C LYS A 80 14.58 -12.66 -5.77
N LEU A 81 13.25 -12.50 -5.67
CA LEU A 81 12.44 -13.20 -4.67
C LEU A 81 12.11 -14.60 -5.18
N THR A 82 12.80 -15.61 -4.63
CA THR A 82 12.68 -17.02 -5.04
C THR A 82 12.05 -17.94 -4.00
N LEU A 83 11.68 -17.40 -2.83
CA LEU A 83 10.97 -18.14 -1.78
C LEU A 83 9.51 -18.38 -2.15
N PRO A 84 8.85 -19.42 -1.60
CA PRO A 84 7.41 -19.56 -1.68
C PRO A 84 6.70 -18.24 -1.34
N LEU A 85 5.79 -17.81 -2.22
CA LEU A 85 5.21 -16.48 -2.18
C LEU A 85 3.67 -16.54 -2.23
N LEU A 86 3.03 -15.99 -1.21
CA LEU A 86 1.61 -15.66 -1.24
C LEU A 86 1.43 -14.15 -1.38
N MET A 87 0.63 -13.72 -2.35
CA MET A 87 0.21 -12.33 -2.51
C MET A 87 -1.32 -12.23 -2.47
N LEU A 88 -1.83 -11.33 -1.64
CA LEU A 88 -3.25 -11.12 -1.39
C LEU A 88 -3.55 -9.62 -1.59
N CYS A 89 -4.50 -9.27 -2.44
CA CYS A 89 -4.94 -7.86 -2.59
C CYS A 89 -6.41 -7.77 -2.98
N GLY A 90 -7.06 -6.63 -2.70
CA GLY A 90 -8.40 -6.32 -3.18
C GLY A 90 -8.35 -5.67 -4.56
N ASP A 91 -9.33 -5.93 -5.43
CA ASP A 91 -9.40 -5.25 -6.74
C ASP A 91 -10.02 -3.85 -6.67
N ALA A 92 -10.70 -3.54 -5.58
CA ALA A 92 -11.32 -2.24 -5.30
C ALA A 92 -10.50 -1.39 -4.34
N ASP A 93 -9.24 -1.76 -4.03
CA ASP A 93 -8.33 -0.97 -3.18
C ASP A 93 -8.11 0.42 -3.80
N PRO A 94 -8.63 1.49 -3.18
CA PRO A 94 -8.49 2.86 -3.67
C PRO A 94 -7.12 3.48 -3.36
N LEU A 95 -6.31 2.85 -2.50
CA LEU A 95 -5.01 3.32 -2.05
C LEU A 95 -3.86 2.70 -2.85
N VAL A 96 -3.92 1.40 -3.10
CA VAL A 96 -2.87 0.65 -3.80
C VAL A 96 -3.46 -0.12 -4.97
N PRO A 97 -3.25 0.35 -6.22
CA PRO A 97 -3.75 -0.35 -7.40
C PRO A 97 -3.19 -1.78 -7.51
N TYR A 98 -4.08 -2.78 -7.55
CA TYR A 98 -3.72 -4.19 -7.62
C TYR A 98 -2.92 -4.59 -8.88
N GLU A 99 -2.92 -3.76 -9.93
CA GLU A 99 -2.08 -3.95 -11.11
C GLU A 99 -0.57 -3.93 -10.78
N GLY A 100 -0.16 -3.17 -9.75
CA GLY A 100 1.21 -3.21 -9.23
C GLY A 100 1.55 -4.57 -8.62
N THR A 101 0.61 -5.16 -7.89
CA THR A 101 0.72 -6.52 -7.33
C THR A 101 0.82 -7.57 -8.44
N LYS A 102 -0.02 -7.49 -9.47
CA LYS A 102 0.06 -8.38 -10.65
C LYS A 102 1.40 -8.28 -11.37
N THR A 103 1.90 -7.06 -11.56
CA THR A 103 3.20 -6.81 -12.19
C THR A 103 4.33 -7.43 -11.39
N PHE A 104 4.34 -7.23 -10.07
CA PHE A 104 5.34 -7.84 -9.21
C PHE A 104 5.26 -9.37 -9.27
N PHE A 105 4.04 -9.92 -9.11
CA PHE A 105 3.81 -11.37 -9.14
C PHE A 105 4.29 -12.02 -10.44
N ALA A 106 4.02 -11.40 -11.59
CA ALA A 106 4.47 -11.90 -12.88
C ALA A 106 6.00 -11.98 -12.97
N ASN A 107 6.69 -10.99 -12.42
CA ASN A 107 8.16 -10.88 -12.46
C ASN A 107 8.87 -11.56 -11.29
N ALA A 108 8.16 -12.00 -10.25
CA ALA A 108 8.74 -12.68 -9.10
C ALA A 108 9.44 -13.99 -9.53
N GLY A 109 10.65 -14.19 -9.03
CA GLY A 109 11.51 -15.34 -9.38
C GLY A 109 11.11 -16.66 -8.73
N SER A 110 10.10 -16.65 -7.84
CA SER A 110 9.63 -17.85 -7.19
C SER A 110 8.94 -18.79 -8.19
N ALA A 111 9.35 -20.06 -8.14
CA ALA A 111 8.67 -21.15 -8.84
C ALA A 111 7.37 -21.56 -8.14
N ASP A 112 7.24 -21.22 -6.85
CA ASP A 112 6.10 -21.50 -6.00
C ASP A 112 5.47 -20.18 -5.55
N LYS A 113 4.47 -19.73 -6.29
CA LYS A 113 3.82 -18.44 -6.04
C LYS A 113 2.33 -18.51 -6.30
N THR A 114 1.57 -17.95 -5.36
CA THR A 114 0.11 -17.87 -5.38
C THR A 114 -0.32 -16.41 -5.27
N LEU A 115 -1.23 -16.00 -6.16
CA LEU A 115 -1.88 -14.69 -6.12
C LEU A 115 -3.38 -14.88 -5.97
N LYS A 116 -3.97 -14.25 -4.95
CA LYS A 116 -5.42 -14.15 -4.79
C LYS A 116 -5.84 -12.69 -4.81
N ILE A 117 -6.77 -12.37 -5.69
CA ILE A 117 -7.38 -11.05 -5.80
C ILE A 117 -8.83 -11.17 -5.30
N TYR A 118 -9.16 -10.42 -4.26
CA TYR A 118 -10.47 -10.44 -3.63
C TYR A 118 -11.36 -9.38 -4.27
N ALA A 119 -12.45 -9.84 -4.89
CA ALA A 119 -13.40 -8.96 -5.56
C ALA A 119 -14.05 -7.99 -4.57
N ASP A 120 -14.20 -6.74 -4.99
CA ASP A 120 -14.79 -5.63 -4.26
C ASP A 120 -14.08 -5.27 -2.94
N ASN A 121 -12.96 -5.91 -2.58
CA ASN A 121 -12.28 -5.64 -1.32
C ASN A 121 -11.40 -4.38 -1.38
N TYR A 122 -11.32 -3.69 -0.25
CA TYR A 122 -10.52 -2.47 -0.09
C TYR A 122 -9.11 -2.80 0.42
N HIS A 123 -8.43 -1.82 1.01
CA HIS A 123 -7.01 -1.89 1.38
C HIS A 123 -6.69 -2.91 2.48
N GLU A 124 -7.47 -2.93 3.56
CA GLU A 124 -7.22 -3.76 4.74
C GLU A 124 -8.01 -5.08 4.69
N LEU A 125 -7.61 -6.02 3.84
CA LEU A 125 -8.30 -7.31 3.68
C LEU A 125 -8.60 -8.04 5.00
N HIS A 126 -7.68 -7.98 5.97
CA HIS A 126 -7.82 -8.61 7.29
C HIS A 126 -8.94 -8.00 8.14
N ASN A 127 -9.30 -6.74 7.85
CA ASN A 127 -10.34 -5.96 8.53
C ASN A 127 -11.49 -5.63 7.57
N ASP A 128 -11.61 -6.33 6.45
CA ASP A 128 -12.71 -6.15 5.51
C ASP A 128 -13.83 -7.16 5.78
N LEU A 129 -14.94 -7.06 5.05
CA LEU A 129 -16.13 -7.89 5.20
C LEU A 129 -15.85 -9.37 4.89
N ASP A 130 -14.91 -9.66 3.99
CA ASP A 130 -14.55 -11.02 3.57
C ASP A 130 -13.35 -11.59 4.36
N ARG A 131 -13.01 -10.99 5.51
CA ARG A 131 -11.84 -11.36 6.32
C ARG A 131 -11.78 -12.85 6.69
N GLU A 132 -12.93 -13.52 6.89
CA GLU A 132 -12.96 -14.94 7.24
C GLU A 132 -12.42 -15.82 6.10
N GLN A 133 -12.80 -15.50 4.85
CA GLN A 133 -12.27 -16.18 3.67
C GLN A 133 -10.77 -15.89 3.51
N LEU A 134 -10.36 -14.65 3.75
CA LEU A 134 -8.95 -14.24 3.73
C LEU A 134 -8.12 -15.07 4.72
N PHE A 135 -8.54 -15.15 5.98
CA PHE A 135 -7.82 -15.92 7.00
C PHE A 135 -7.80 -17.42 6.70
N ALA A 136 -8.89 -17.98 6.16
CA ALA A 136 -8.92 -19.38 5.75
C ALA A 136 -7.90 -19.66 4.62
N ASP A 137 -7.83 -18.77 3.63
CA ASP A 137 -6.91 -18.89 2.50
C ASP A 137 -5.45 -18.73 2.91
N GLU A 138 -5.15 -17.75 3.75
CA GLU A 138 -3.81 -17.53 4.30
C GLU A 138 -3.36 -18.73 5.14
N THR A 139 -4.23 -19.22 6.03
CA THR A 139 -3.94 -20.38 6.89
C THR A 139 -3.72 -21.64 6.07
N ALA A 140 -4.58 -21.90 5.07
CA ALA A 140 -4.43 -23.06 4.19
C ALA A 140 -3.08 -23.02 3.47
N TRP A 141 -2.71 -21.88 2.91
CA TRP A 141 -1.42 -21.72 2.24
C TRP A 141 -0.25 -21.93 3.21
N LEU A 142 -0.31 -21.37 4.41
CA LEU A 142 0.74 -21.58 5.41
C LEU A 142 0.90 -23.06 5.79
N LEU A 143 -0.20 -23.78 5.99
CA LEU A 143 -0.19 -25.20 6.35
C LEU A 143 0.33 -26.10 5.23
N GLU A 144 0.13 -25.73 3.96
CA GLU A 144 0.69 -26.43 2.80
C GLU A 144 2.21 -26.26 2.67
N HIS A 145 2.80 -25.25 3.32
CA HIS A 145 4.23 -24.91 3.23
C HIS A 145 4.96 -25.00 4.58
N CYS A 146 4.35 -25.65 5.58
CA CYS A 146 4.97 -25.99 6.88
C CYS A 146 5.84 -27.25 6.80
#